data_AF-A0A9E7D563-F1
#
_entry.id   AF-A0A9E7D563-F1
#
_cell.length_a   1.000
_cell.length_b   1.000
_cell.length_c   1.000
_cell.angle_alpha   90.00
_cell.angle_beta   90.00
_cell.angle_gamma   90.00
#
_symmetry.space_group_name_H-M   'P 1'
#
loop_
_entity.id
_entity.type
_entity.pdbx_description
1 polymer ?
#
loop_
_entity_poly.entity_id
_entity_poly.type
_entity_poly.pdbx_seq_one_letter_code
_entity_poly.pdbx_strand_id
1 'polypeptide(L)'
;MRRDTSSTRSRLRRALFLLPVLGLTLAAAGCETLDALNPFNEREKPLPGARQPVFPEGVPGVDYNQAPPQPANSAYNPYQNEPPAAGAASATAPAR
;
A
#
# COMPACT_ATOMS: atom_id res chain seq x y z
N MET A 1 4.95 -54.68 -17.49
CA MET A 1 4.41 -53.76 -16.44
C MET A 1 5.47 -52.70 -16.13
N ARG A 2 5.31 -51.43 -16.57
CA ARG A 2 6.32 -50.38 -16.35
C ARG A 2 5.74 -48.94 -16.34
N ARG A 3 4.52 -48.75 -15.83
CA ARG A 3 3.81 -47.45 -15.87
C ARG A 3 3.69 -46.71 -14.53
N ASP A 4 4.02 -47.31 -13.40
CA ASP A 4 3.64 -46.73 -12.10
C ASP A 4 4.62 -45.71 -11.50
N THR A 5 5.90 -45.73 -11.92
CA THR A 5 6.94 -44.86 -11.35
C THR A 5 6.96 -43.43 -11.91
N SER A 6 6.33 -43.22 -13.07
CA SER A 6 6.22 -41.90 -13.72
C SER A 6 5.20 -41.00 -13.02
N SER A 7 4.04 -41.57 -12.66
CA SER A 7 2.93 -40.86 -12.04
C SER A 7 3.29 -40.36 -10.64
N THR A 8 4.02 -41.15 -9.86
CA THR A 8 4.51 -40.78 -8.53
C THR A 8 5.52 -39.64 -8.56
N ARG A 9 6.45 -39.61 -9.52
CA ARG A 9 7.40 -38.50 -9.69
C ARG A 9 6.71 -37.19 -10.12
N SER A 10 5.69 -37.29 -10.97
CA SER A 10 4.86 -36.13 -11.37
C SER A 10 4.07 -35.55 -10.20
N ARG A 11 3.46 -36.41 -9.38
CA ARG A 11 2.73 -36.00 -8.17
C ARG A 11 3.65 -35.37 -7.12
N LEU A 12 4.83 -35.94 -6.92
CA LEU A 12 5.82 -35.41 -5.97
C LEU A 12 6.31 -34.01 -6.39
N ARG A 13 6.57 -33.80 -7.69
CA ARG A 13 6.93 -32.47 -8.22
C ARG A 13 5.81 -31.46 -8.04
N ARG A 14 4.56 -31.83 -8.33
CA ARG A 14 3.40 -30.96 -8.11
C ARG A 14 3.24 -30.60 -6.62
N ALA A 15 3.40 -31.56 -5.71
CA ALA A 15 3.35 -31.29 -4.27
C ALA A 15 4.47 -30.33 -3.83
N LEU A 16 5.68 -30.49 -4.38
CA LEU A 16 6.82 -29.61 -4.09
C LEU A 16 6.57 -28.16 -4.55
N PHE A 17 5.87 -27.97 -5.67
CA PHE A 17 5.49 -26.64 -6.15
C PHE A 17 4.27 -26.05 -5.43
N LEU A 18 3.35 -26.88 -4.93
CA LEU A 18 2.16 -26.41 -4.22
C LEU A 18 2.47 -25.94 -2.79
N LEU A 19 3.47 -26.53 -2.13
CA LEU A 19 3.89 -26.14 -0.79
C LEU A 19 4.24 -24.64 -0.63
N PRO A 20 5.13 -24.05 -1.46
CA PRO A 20 5.46 -22.63 -1.35
C PRO A 20 4.28 -21.73 -1.72
N VAL A 21 3.44 -22.13 -2.68
CA VAL A 21 2.24 -21.38 -3.06
C VAL A 21 1.26 -21.33 -1.90
N LEU A 22 1.01 -22.46 -1.25
CA LEU A 22 0.14 -22.55 -0.08
C LEU A 22 0.70 -21.71 1.07
N GLY A 23 2.01 -21.81 1.33
CA GLY A 23 2.71 -20.99 2.33
C GLY A 23 2.57 -19.49 2.08
N LEU A 24 2.77 -19.04 0.84
CA LEU A 24 2.61 -17.62 0.48
C LEU A 24 1.17 -17.14 0.65
N THR A 25 0.18 -17.96 0.26
CA THR A 25 -1.24 -17.61 0.40
C THR A 25 -1.67 -17.49 1.86
N LEU A 26 -1.18 -18.38 2.73
CA LEU A 26 -1.43 -18.30 4.17
C LEU A 26 -0.71 -17.11 4.81
N ALA A 27 0.52 -16.81 4.39
CA ALA A 27 1.26 -15.66 4.89
C ALA A 27 0.58 -14.34 4.49
N ALA A 28 0.11 -14.22 3.24
CA ALA A 28 -0.59 -13.04 2.76
C ALA A 28 -1.93 -12.83 3.49
N ALA A 29 -2.75 -13.88 3.65
CA ALA A 29 -4.01 -13.80 4.41
C ALA A 29 -3.79 -13.64 5.93
N GLY A 30 -2.62 -14.07 6.42
CA GLY A 30 -2.24 -14.01 7.83
C GLY A 30 -1.75 -12.64 8.30
N CYS A 31 -1.22 -11.79 7.43
CA CYS A 31 -0.64 -10.50 7.84
C CYS A 31 -1.64 -9.59 8.56
N GLU A 32 -2.89 -9.54 8.13
CA GLU A 32 -3.96 -8.77 8.77
C GLU A 32 -4.63 -9.54 9.92
N THR A 33 -4.67 -10.87 9.85
CA THR A 33 -5.24 -11.72 10.91
C THR A 33 -4.34 -11.83 12.15
N LEU A 34 -3.02 -11.74 11.97
CA LEU A 34 -2.03 -11.81 13.05
C LEU A 34 -2.04 -10.56 13.93
N ASP A 35 -2.41 -9.40 13.40
CA ASP A 35 -2.61 -8.17 14.19
C ASP A 35 -3.78 -8.31 15.18
N ALA A 36 -4.82 -9.06 14.78
CA ALA A 36 -5.96 -9.39 15.65
C ALA A 36 -5.65 -10.55 16.63
N LEU A 37 -4.66 -11.39 16.33
CA LEU A 37 -4.14 -12.41 17.23
C LEU A 37 -3.13 -11.76 18.16
N ASN A 38 -3.61 -11.04 19.18
CA ASN A 38 -2.76 -10.56 20.26
C ASN A 38 -2.60 -11.69 21.32
N PRO A 39 -1.51 -12.48 21.31
CA PRO A 39 -1.32 -13.55 22.29
C PRO A 39 -1.08 -13.04 23.72
N PHE A 40 -0.84 -11.73 23.88
CA PHE A 40 -0.60 -11.07 25.16
C PHE A 40 -1.87 -10.46 25.76
N ASN A 41 -3.02 -10.56 25.07
CA ASN A 41 -4.30 -10.05 25.54
C ASN A 41 -4.25 -8.56 25.97
N GLU A 42 -3.31 -7.80 25.39
CA GLU A 42 -3.18 -6.36 25.57
C GLU A 42 -4.26 -5.68 24.75
N ARG A 43 -5.52 -5.76 25.21
CA ARG A 43 -6.52 -4.82 24.73
C ARG A 43 -6.11 -3.45 25.24
N GLU A 44 -5.70 -2.57 24.34
CA GLU A 44 -5.48 -1.17 24.66
C GLU A 44 -6.73 -0.65 25.36
N LYS A 45 -6.63 -0.45 26.67
CA LYS A 45 -7.74 0.07 27.46
C LYS A 45 -8.05 1.45 26.89
N PRO A 46 -9.26 1.71 26.36
CA PRO A 46 -9.60 3.04 25.89
C PRO A 46 -9.42 4.01 27.06
N LEU A 47 -8.57 5.02 26.84
CA LEU A 47 -8.32 6.05 27.83
C LEU A 47 -9.65 6.71 28.19
N PRO A 48 -9.91 6.96 29.49
CA PRO A 48 -11.12 7.67 29.89
C PRO A 48 -11.12 9.09 29.32
N GLY A 49 -12.26 9.53 28.81
CA GLY A 49 -12.45 10.88 28.26
C GLY A 49 -12.73 10.91 26.76
N ALA A 50 -13.34 12.00 26.30
CA ALA A 50 -13.59 12.23 24.88
C ALA A 50 -12.30 12.71 24.19
N ARG A 51 -11.93 12.06 23.09
CA ARG A 51 -10.83 12.54 22.23
C ARG A 51 -11.34 13.77 21.48
N GLN A 52 -10.88 14.95 21.89
CA GLN A 52 -11.17 16.21 21.20
C GLN A 52 -9.91 16.71 20.50
N PRO A 53 -10.04 17.41 19.37
CA PRO A 53 -8.90 18.05 18.73
C PRO A 53 -8.30 19.07 19.71
N VAL A 54 -6.99 18.98 19.94
CA VAL A 54 -6.25 19.91 20.82
C VAL A 54 -6.29 21.33 20.25
N PHE A 55 -6.44 21.45 18.93
CA PHE A 55 -6.55 22.72 18.21
C PHE A 55 -7.75 22.69 17.27
N PRO A 56 -8.95 23.07 17.73
CA PRO A 56 -10.18 23.01 16.93
C PRO A 56 -10.13 23.88 15.67
N GLU A 57 -9.50 25.05 15.78
CA GLU A 57 -9.39 26.04 14.69
C GLU A 57 -8.10 25.89 13.86
N GLY A 58 -7.35 24.81 14.06
CA GLY A 58 -6.05 24.59 13.42
C GLY A 58 -4.85 24.96 14.30
N VAL A 59 -3.67 24.46 13.91
CA VAL A 59 -2.44 24.58 14.70
C VAL A 59 -1.92 26.02 14.63
N PRO A 60 -1.70 26.69 15.77
CA PRO A 60 -1.16 28.05 15.78
C PRO A 60 0.18 28.15 15.02
N GLY A 61 0.27 29.11 14.10
CA GLY A 61 1.50 29.34 13.31
C GLY A 61 1.63 28.48 12.06
N VAL A 62 0.65 27.61 11.75
CA VAL A 62 0.59 26.88 10.48
C VAL A 62 -0.32 27.62 9.50
N ASP A 63 0.25 28.09 8.39
CA ASP A 63 -0.52 28.59 7.26
C ASP A 63 -0.86 27.43 6.32
N TYR A 64 -2.11 26.98 6.34
CA TYR A 64 -2.60 25.90 5.50
C TYR A 64 -2.70 26.25 4.01
N ASN A 65 -2.56 27.53 3.65
CA ASN A 65 -2.57 27.97 2.25
C ASN A 65 -1.15 27.99 1.65
N GLN A 66 -0.11 27.77 2.45
CA GLN A 66 1.26 27.70 1.97
C GLN A 66 1.72 26.26 1.80
N ALA A 67 2.53 26.03 0.78
CA ALA A 67 3.20 24.76 0.59
C ALA A 67 4.10 24.46 1.80
N PRO A 68 4.10 23.23 2.34
CA PRO A 68 4.98 22.86 3.43
C PRO A 68 6.44 23.14 3.06
N PRO A 69 7.24 23.69 4.00
CA PRO A 69 8.64 23.98 3.74
C PRO A 69 9.36 22.68 3.37
N GLN A 70 10.01 22.70 2.21
CA GLN A 70 10.77 21.55 1.76
C GLN A 70 12.07 21.46 2.58
N PRO A 71 12.54 20.24 2.92
CA PRO A 71 13.82 20.07 3.58
C PRO A 71 14.96 20.56 2.67
N ALA A 72 16.08 21.00 3.26
CA ALA A 72 17.19 21.63 2.54
C ALA A 72 17.83 20.72 1.47
N ASN A 73 17.68 19.40 1.61
CA ASN A 73 18.15 18.38 0.68
C ASN A 73 17.06 17.90 -0.31
N SER A 74 15.93 18.58 -0.40
CA SER A 74 14.87 18.21 -1.34
C SER A 74 15.32 18.46 -2.79
N ALA A 75 15.06 17.48 -3.66
CA ALA A 75 15.25 17.60 -5.10
C ALA A 75 14.02 18.22 -5.81
N TYR A 76 13.00 18.67 -5.05
CA TYR A 76 11.75 19.16 -5.59
C TYR A 76 11.91 20.59 -6.13
N ASN A 77 11.76 20.74 -7.45
CA ASN A 77 11.71 22.06 -8.10
C ASN A 77 10.28 22.32 -8.60
N PRO A 78 9.51 23.22 -7.94
CA PRO A 78 8.12 23.48 -8.32
C PRO A 78 7.95 23.98 -9.76
N TYR A 79 9.00 24.55 -10.38
CA TYR A 79 8.94 25.05 -11.76
C TYR A 79 9.25 23.99 -12.84
N GLN A 80 9.81 22.83 -12.47
CA GLN A 80 10.11 21.74 -13.40
C GLN A 80 9.13 20.58 -13.32
N ASN A 81 8.43 20.45 -12.19
CA ASN A 81 7.60 19.29 -11.89
C ASN A 81 6.10 19.54 -12.10
N GLU A 82 5.70 20.73 -12.57
CA GLU A 82 4.31 21.00 -12.95
C GLU A 82 4.01 20.36 -14.33
N PRO A 83 3.10 19.37 -14.43
CA PRO A 83 2.74 18.81 -15.72
C PRO A 83 2.05 19.89 -16.57
N PRO A 84 2.40 20.02 -17.86
CA PRO A 84 1.79 21.03 -18.73
C PRO A 84 0.28 20.85 -18.75
N ALA A 85 -0.45 21.95 -18.55
CA ALA A 85 -1.91 21.98 -18.53
C ALA A 85 -2.48 21.25 -19.75
N ALA A 86 -3.05 20.07 -19.52
CA ALA A 86 -3.74 19.29 -20.54
C ALA A 86 -5.07 19.99 -20.86
N GLY A 87 -5.05 20.93 -21.80
CA GLY A 87 -6.27 21.65 -22.15
C GLY A 87 -6.12 22.75 -23.19
N ALA A 88 -5.53 22.48 -24.36
CA ALA A 88 -5.57 23.45 -25.47
C ALA A 88 -5.32 22.85 -26.88
N ALA A 89 -5.65 21.58 -27.14
CA ALA A 89 -5.52 21.02 -28.49
C ALA A 89 -6.68 20.08 -28.85
N SER A 90 -7.90 20.57 -28.69
CA SER A 90 -9.05 20.13 -29.50
C SER A 90 -9.43 21.27 -30.42
N ALA A 91 -8.72 21.40 -31.54
CA ALA A 91 -9.10 22.28 -32.63
C ALA A 91 -8.64 21.68 -33.96
N THR A 92 -9.59 21.03 -34.63
CA THR A 92 -9.75 20.99 -36.08
C THR A 92 -8.62 20.39 -36.93
N ALA A 93 -8.82 19.13 -37.32
CA ALA A 93 -8.25 18.61 -38.56
C ALA A 93 -8.91 19.29 -39.78
N PRO A 94 -8.14 19.65 -40.83
CA PRO A 94 -8.68 19.65 -42.17
C PRO A 94 -8.13 18.46 -42.96
N ALA A 95 -9.06 17.78 -43.63
CA ALA A 95 -8.81 16.72 -44.59
C ALA A 95 -8.04 17.23 -45.81
N ARG A 96 -7.04 16.48 -46.28
CA ARG A 96 -7.05 15.80 -47.58
C ARG A 96 -5.88 14.84 -47.73
#